data_AF-A0A2V6J2D2-F1
#
_entry.id   AF-A0A2V6J2D2-F1
#
_cell.length_a   1.000
_cell.length_b   1.000
_cell.length_c   1.000
_cell.angle_alpha   90.00
_cell.angle_beta   90.00
_cell.angle_gamma   90.00
#
_symmetry.space_group_name_H-M   'P 1'
#
loop_
_entity.id
_entity.type
_entity.pdbx_description
1 polymer ?
#
loop_
_entity_poly.entity_id
_entity_poly.type
_entity_poly.pdbx_seq_one_letter_code
_entity_poly.pdbx_strand_id
1 'polypeptide(L)'
;MKNSSTVTRLVVLGLILCLPALGQAQNVKTIADREVARRQARIPHGEDILARAQSELSAKQYQLAHDDFRTALRYLSGSTASGAALDGFCESGVKLAEQRIAEGKYEEAEQVLNEILSDPYNPNCREARTLLTHLQDPGYINKTMGPKFLAKVEEVKRLLTEAEGFYQSGRYDLAMKRYDQVLNLDPYNTAARKGQERIDLTKYQYGVQGYNETR
;
A
#
# COMPACT_ATOMS: atom_id res chain seq x y z
N MET A 1 109.66 -13.00 3.91
CA MET A 1 109.99 -11.73 3.25
C MET A 1 108.94 -11.45 2.19
N LYS A 2 108.29 -10.27 2.27
CA LYS A 2 107.44 -9.59 1.25
C LYS A 2 106.12 -10.29 0.86
N ASN A 3 104.93 -9.69 0.80
CA ASN A 3 104.42 -8.33 1.03
C ASN A 3 102.89 -8.43 1.25
N SER A 4 102.34 -7.49 2.01
CA SER A 4 100.90 -7.18 2.18
C SER A 4 100.33 -6.34 1.04
N SER A 5 99.03 -6.49 0.72
CA SER A 5 98.12 -5.43 0.20
C SER A 5 96.69 -5.99 0.15
N THR A 6 95.73 -5.69 1.04
CA THR A 6 94.85 -4.51 1.24
C THR A 6 93.88 -4.13 0.10
N VAL A 7 92.58 -4.40 0.39
CA VAL A 7 91.37 -3.56 0.19
C VAL A 7 90.91 -3.21 -1.22
N THR A 8 89.65 -3.55 -1.58
CA THR A 8 88.62 -2.61 -2.12
C THR A 8 87.20 -3.20 -2.02
N ARG A 9 86.25 -2.33 -1.68
CA ARG A 9 84.82 -2.50 -1.35
C ARG A 9 83.92 -2.76 -2.57
N LEU A 10 82.77 -3.41 -2.38
CA LEU A 10 81.48 -2.91 -2.89
C LEU A 10 80.28 -3.59 -2.19
N VAL A 11 79.49 -2.75 -1.51
CA VAL A 11 78.16 -3.00 -0.96
C VAL A 11 77.14 -2.79 -2.08
N VAL A 12 76.31 -3.78 -2.41
CA VAL A 12 75.04 -3.61 -3.18
C VAL A 12 74.13 -4.79 -2.76
N LEU A 13 73.14 -4.55 -1.89
CA LEU A 13 71.70 -4.42 -2.24
C LEU A 13 71.04 -5.81 -2.32
N GLY A 14 70.08 -6.20 -1.48
CA GLY A 14 68.93 -5.42 -1.04
C GLY A 14 67.69 -5.99 -1.72
N LEU A 15 66.87 -6.70 -0.94
CA LEU A 15 65.42 -6.88 -1.15
C LEU A 15 64.98 -7.40 -2.54
N ILE A 16 64.97 -8.72 -2.73
CA ILE A 16 64.20 -9.32 -3.83
C ILE A 16 62.72 -9.27 -3.45
N LEU A 17 62.04 -8.36 -4.14
CA LEU A 17 60.64 -7.97 -4.07
C LEU A 17 59.68 -9.15 -4.11
N CYS A 18 58.95 -9.34 -3.02
CA CYS A 18 57.63 -9.98 -3.03
C CYS A 18 56.62 -8.96 -3.56
N LEU A 19 56.39 -8.89 -4.88
CA LEU A 19 55.31 -8.07 -5.47
C LEU A 19 54.60 -8.81 -6.59
N PRO A 20 53.36 -9.28 -6.32
CA PRO A 20 52.26 -8.90 -7.21
C PRO A 20 50.99 -8.49 -6.45
N ALA A 21 51.09 -7.94 -5.23
CA ALA A 21 49.90 -7.48 -4.47
C ALA A 21 49.46 -6.03 -4.80
N LEU A 22 50.36 -5.18 -5.31
CA LEU A 22 50.07 -3.75 -5.53
C LEU A 22 49.22 -3.44 -6.78
N GLY A 23 49.26 -4.29 -7.81
CA GLY A 23 48.49 -4.07 -9.05
C GLY A 23 47.00 -4.40 -8.94
N GLN A 24 46.62 -5.37 -8.11
CA GLN A 24 45.21 -5.71 -7.87
C GLN A 24 44.51 -4.66 -6.99
N ALA A 25 45.20 -4.10 -5.99
CA ALA A 25 44.64 -3.10 -5.09
C ALA A 25 44.31 -1.76 -5.80
N GLN A 26 45.13 -1.33 -6.77
CA GLN A 26 44.88 -0.10 -7.55
C GLN A 26 43.67 -0.25 -8.50
N ASN A 27 43.47 -1.43 -9.07
CA ASN A 27 42.30 -1.73 -9.91
C ASN A 27 41.00 -1.82 -9.10
N VAL A 28 41.05 -2.39 -7.90
CA VAL A 28 39.86 -2.45 -7.02
C VAL A 28 39.44 -1.05 -6.57
N LYS A 29 40.39 -0.18 -6.21
CA LYS A 29 40.09 1.20 -5.82
C LYS A 29 39.42 2.01 -6.96
N THR A 30 39.95 1.92 -8.17
CA THR A 30 39.36 2.63 -9.33
C THR A 30 37.99 2.09 -9.73
N ILE A 31 37.74 0.78 -9.59
CA ILE A 31 36.42 0.17 -9.79
C ILE A 31 35.44 0.63 -8.71
N ALA A 32 35.86 0.66 -7.44
CA ALA A 32 35.05 1.13 -6.34
C ALA A 32 34.68 2.62 -6.49
N ASP A 33 35.64 3.48 -6.80
CA ASP A 33 35.42 4.91 -7.03
C ASP A 33 34.43 5.16 -8.19
N ARG A 34 34.54 4.36 -9.26
CA ARG A 34 33.62 4.42 -10.42
C ARG A 34 32.20 3.96 -10.05
N GLU A 35 32.08 2.92 -9.23
CA GLU A 35 30.78 2.44 -8.77
C GLU A 35 30.12 3.42 -7.79
N VAL A 36 30.90 4.06 -6.91
CA VAL A 36 30.43 5.14 -6.03
C VAL A 36 29.92 6.33 -6.86
N ALA A 37 30.71 6.79 -7.84
CA ALA A 37 30.31 7.89 -8.72
C ALA A 37 29.02 7.56 -9.52
N ARG A 38 28.87 6.31 -9.98
CA ARG A 38 27.65 5.85 -10.66
C ARG A 38 26.42 5.91 -9.74
N ARG A 39 26.57 5.52 -8.48
CA ARG A 39 25.46 5.57 -7.50
C ARG A 39 25.09 7.01 -7.17
N GLN A 40 26.09 7.88 -6.99
CA GLN A 40 25.87 9.31 -6.78
C GLN A 40 25.13 9.97 -7.94
N ALA A 41 25.46 9.61 -9.19
CA ALA A 41 24.77 10.14 -10.37
C ALA A 41 23.29 9.71 -10.49
N ARG A 42 22.87 8.67 -9.76
CA ARG A 42 21.48 8.18 -9.74
C ARG A 42 20.62 8.83 -8.65
N ILE A 43 21.24 9.48 -7.66
CA ILE A 43 20.54 10.11 -6.53
C ILE A 43 19.50 11.14 -7.00
N PRO A 44 19.80 12.08 -7.92
CA PRO A 44 18.82 13.08 -8.34
C PRO A 44 17.54 12.45 -8.92
N HIS A 45 17.69 11.38 -9.70
CA HIS A 45 16.54 10.65 -10.23
C HIS A 45 15.72 9.98 -9.11
N GLY A 46 16.38 9.44 -8.08
CA GLY A 46 15.71 8.92 -6.90
C GLY A 46 14.97 10.01 -6.11
N GLU A 47 15.53 11.22 -6.03
CA GLU A 47 14.91 12.38 -5.36
C GLU A 47 13.68 12.89 -6.13
N ASP A 48 13.73 12.90 -7.46
CA ASP A 48 12.58 13.23 -8.30
C ASP A 48 11.41 12.24 -8.08
N ILE A 49 11.71 10.94 -8.02
CA ILE A 49 10.71 9.90 -7.73
C ILE A 49 10.18 10.07 -6.29
N LEU A 50 11.05 10.37 -5.33
CA LEU A 50 10.63 10.60 -3.94
C LEU A 50 9.65 11.77 -3.83
N ALA A 51 9.93 12.89 -4.50
CA ALA A 51 9.03 14.05 -4.53
C ALA A 51 7.69 13.70 -5.20
N ARG A 52 7.71 12.90 -6.28
CA ARG A 52 6.49 12.40 -6.91
C ARG A 52 5.68 11.51 -5.97
N ALA A 53 6.31 10.55 -5.31
CA ALA A 53 5.68 9.65 -4.35
C ALA A 53 5.00 10.42 -3.19
N GLN A 54 5.63 11.48 -2.69
CA GLN A 54 5.05 12.36 -1.67
C GLN A 54 3.80 13.09 -2.19
N SER A 55 3.82 13.56 -3.43
CA SER A 55 2.65 14.18 -4.08
C SER A 55 1.51 13.16 -4.22
N GLU A 56 1.80 11.95 -4.69
CA GLU A 56 0.83 10.87 -4.84
C GLU A 56 0.21 10.46 -3.49
N LEU A 57 1.02 10.41 -2.43
CA LEU A 57 0.56 10.15 -1.06
C LEU A 57 -0.42 11.24 -0.59
N SER A 58 -0.08 12.51 -0.81
CA SER A 58 -0.95 13.64 -0.49
C SER A 58 -2.27 13.62 -1.29
N ALA A 59 -2.22 13.10 -2.52
CA ALA A 59 -3.37 12.88 -3.38
C ALA A 59 -4.17 11.61 -3.05
N LYS A 60 -3.79 10.88 -1.98
CA LYS A 60 -4.40 9.62 -1.54
C LYS A 60 -4.31 8.48 -2.57
N GLN A 61 -3.37 8.56 -3.49
CA GLN A 61 -3.10 7.50 -4.48
C GLN A 61 -2.15 6.48 -3.86
N TYR A 62 -2.59 5.82 -2.78
CA TYR A 62 -1.70 5.04 -1.90
C TYR A 62 -0.93 3.92 -2.62
N GLN A 63 -1.55 3.25 -3.60
CA GLN A 63 -0.88 2.21 -4.39
C GLN A 63 0.29 2.79 -5.20
N LEU A 64 0.05 3.85 -5.98
CA LEU A 64 1.07 4.50 -6.79
C LEU A 64 2.20 5.04 -5.90
N ALA A 65 1.83 5.76 -4.83
CA ALA A 65 2.78 6.29 -3.88
C ALA A 65 3.67 5.18 -3.28
N HIS A 66 3.08 4.07 -2.85
CA HIS A 66 3.81 2.96 -2.26
C HIS A 66 4.79 2.30 -3.24
N ASP A 67 4.35 2.11 -4.50
CA ASP A 67 5.19 1.55 -5.57
C ASP A 67 6.34 2.51 -5.94
N ASP A 68 6.10 3.81 -5.91
CA ASP A 68 7.10 4.83 -6.18
C ASP A 68 8.08 5.03 -5.01
N PHE A 69 7.64 4.96 -3.75
CA PHE A 69 8.54 4.92 -2.61
C PHE A 69 9.44 3.68 -2.66
N ARG A 70 8.88 2.51 -3.03
CA ARG A 70 9.66 1.27 -3.26
C ARG A 70 10.74 1.51 -4.32
N THR A 71 10.38 2.21 -5.38
CA THR A 71 11.30 2.52 -6.48
C THR A 71 12.37 3.51 -6.05
N ALA A 72 12.00 4.60 -5.36
CA ALA A 72 12.92 5.60 -4.83
C ALA A 72 13.98 4.98 -3.91
N LEU A 73 13.59 4.04 -3.05
CA LEU A 73 14.51 3.32 -2.15
C LEU A 73 15.65 2.61 -2.88
N ARG A 74 15.40 2.09 -4.09
CA ARG A 74 16.44 1.43 -4.92
C ARG A 74 17.50 2.41 -5.43
N TYR A 75 17.13 3.67 -5.64
CA TYR A 75 18.04 4.71 -6.11
C TYR A 75 18.72 5.46 -4.96
N LEU A 76 18.02 5.60 -3.84
CA LEU A 76 18.46 6.40 -2.71
C LEU A 76 19.26 5.62 -1.66
N SER A 77 19.46 4.30 -1.81
CA SER A 77 20.18 3.48 -0.83
C SER A 77 21.55 4.08 -0.44
N GLY A 78 21.70 4.47 0.83
CA GLY A 78 22.93 5.09 1.35
C GLY A 78 23.05 6.60 1.11
N SER A 79 22.01 7.26 0.58
CA SER A 79 21.87 8.72 0.55
C SER A 79 21.22 9.25 1.83
N THR A 80 21.30 10.55 2.05
CA THR A 80 20.59 11.24 3.15
C THR A 80 19.07 11.15 3.03
N ALA A 81 18.54 11.02 1.81
CA ALA A 81 17.11 10.88 1.54
C ALA A 81 16.57 9.46 1.77
N SER A 82 17.42 8.46 2.03
CA SER A 82 17.00 7.09 2.35
C SER A 82 15.99 7.03 3.51
N GLY A 83 16.20 7.82 4.56
CA GLY A 83 15.32 7.84 5.73
C GLY A 83 13.91 8.30 5.36
N ALA A 84 13.79 9.43 4.67
CA ALA A 84 12.51 9.95 4.20
C ALA A 84 11.79 8.98 3.24
N ALA A 85 12.53 8.29 2.38
CA ALA A 85 11.97 7.27 1.49
C ALA A 85 11.45 6.04 2.26
N LEU A 86 12.15 5.60 3.32
CA LEU A 86 11.72 4.48 4.17
C LEU A 86 10.49 4.85 4.99
N ASP A 87 10.45 6.06 5.55
CA ASP A 87 9.31 6.57 6.30
C ASP A 87 8.07 6.68 5.40
N GLY A 88 8.23 7.27 4.20
CA GLY A 88 7.16 7.34 3.21
C GLY A 88 6.70 5.98 2.71
N PHE A 89 7.60 4.99 2.55
CA PHE A 89 7.24 3.62 2.21
C PHE A 89 6.38 2.95 3.29
N CYS A 90 6.74 3.12 4.57
CA CYS A 90 5.97 2.64 5.72
C CYS A 90 4.60 3.33 5.77
N GLU A 91 4.53 4.66 5.69
CA GLU A 91 3.29 5.43 5.75
C GLU A 91 2.33 5.05 4.60
N SER A 92 2.81 5.13 3.35
CA SER A 92 2.00 4.80 2.17
C SER A 92 1.51 3.36 2.18
N GLY A 93 2.34 2.41 2.62
CA GLY A 93 1.99 1.01 2.71
C GLY A 93 0.96 0.72 3.80
N VAL A 94 1.05 1.37 4.96
CA VAL A 94 0.02 1.29 6.00
C VAL A 94 -1.31 1.83 5.49
N LYS A 95 -1.31 2.99 4.81
CA LYS A 95 -2.53 3.57 4.22
C LYS A 95 -3.13 2.67 3.12
N LEU A 96 -2.29 2.05 2.31
CA LEU A 96 -2.71 1.07 1.32
C LEU A 96 -3.33 -0.16 1.97
N ALA A 97 -2.72 -0.69 3.04
CA ALA A 97 -3.26 -1.83 3.78
C ALA A 97 -4.61 -1.48 4.45
N GLU A 98 -4.74 -0.30 5.06
CA GLU A 98 -6.02 0.20 5.59
C GLU A 98 -7.11 0.24 4.52
N GLN A 99 -6.78 0.73 3.31
CA GLN A 99 -7.71 0.71 2.18
C GLN A 99 -8.11 -0.72 1.78
N ARG A 100 -7.15 -1.65 1.70
CA ARG A 100 -7.44 -3.05 1.36
C ARG A 100 -8.31 -3.73 2.43
N ILE A 101 -8.10 -3.44 3.70
CA ILE A 101 -8.96 -3.89 4.80
C ILE A 101 -10.40 -3.37 4.63
N ALA A 102 -10.56 -2.08 4.29
CA ALA A 102 -11.88 -1.49 4.02
C ALA A 102 -12.58 -2.13 2.79
N GLU A 103 -11.80 -2.58 1.81
CA GLU A 103 -12.28 -3.33 0.65
C GLU A 103 -12.55 -4.82 0.95
N GLY A 104 -12.27 -5.31 2.16
CA GLY A 104 -12.37 -6.72 2.56
C GLY A 104 -11.26 -7.60 2.00
N LYS A 105 -10.20 -7.01 1.42
CA LYS A 105 -9.05 -7.69 0.83
C LYS A 105 -7.96 -7.90 1.88
N TYR A 106 -8.28 -8.71 2.88
CA TYR A 106 -7.42 -8.94 4.04
C TYR A 106 -6.06 -9.55 3.69
N GLU A 107 -6.03 -10.50 2.74
CA GLU A 107 -4.79 -11.14 2.31
C GLU A 107 -3.84 -10.14 1.61
N GLU A 108 -4.36 -9.27 0.75
CA GLU A 108 -3.56 -8.21 0.10
C GLU A 108 -3.02 -7.22 1.15
N ALA A 109 -3.81 -6.87 2.15
CA ALA A 109 -3.34 -6.05 3.27
C ALA A 109 -2.22 -6.73 4.06
N GLU A 110 -2.35 -8.02 4.40
CA GLU A 110 -1.29 -8.78 5.07
C GLU A 110 -0.01 -8.82 4.25
N GLN A 111 -0.11 -9.01 2.93
CA GLN A 111 1.06 -9.02 2.04
C GLN A 111 1.82 -7.69 2.07
N VAL A 112 1.11 -6.56 1.94
CA VAL A 112 1.70 -5.21 2.02
C VAL A 112 2.38 -4.99 3.38
N LEU A 113 1.71 -5.35 4.48
CA LEU A 113 2.27 -5.16 5.83
C LEU A 113 3.50 -6.03 6.08
N ASN A 114 3.50 -7.28 5.61
CA ASN A 114 4.66 -8.16 5.72
C ASN A 114 5.83 -7.65 4.86
N GLU A 115 5.56 -7.07 3.69
CA GLU A 115 6.61 -6.45 2.86
C GLU A 115 7.28 -5.31 3.61
N ILE A 116 6.51 -4.38 4.18
CA ILE A 116 7.03 -3.23 4.95
C ILE A 116 7.96 -3.68 6.09
N LEU A 117 7.57 -4.76 6.78
CA LEU A 117 8.29 -5.28 7.94
C LEU A 117 9.49 -6.18 7.58
N SER A 118 9.77 -6.40 6.30
CA SER A 118 10.91 -7.20 5.88
C SER A 118 12.24 -6.43 5.99
N ASP A 119 13.34 -7.16 6.13
CA ASP A 119 14.69 -6.62 6.37
C ASP A 119 15.16 -5.54 5.39
N PRO A 120 14.84 -5.59 4.08
CA PRO A 120 15.26 -4.54 3.13
C PRO A 120 14.60 -3.17 3.37
N TYR A 121 13.52 -3.12 4.15
CA TYR A 121 12.71 -1.93 4.37
C TYR A 121 12.79 -1.49 5.82
N ASN A 122 11.71 -1.63 6.60
CA ASN A 122 11.65 -1.15 7.98
C ASN A 122 10.99 -2.18 8.89
N PRO A 123 11.77 -3.14 9.44
CA PRO A 123 11.28 -4.08 10.45
C PRO A 123 10.68 -3.40 11.68
N ASN A 124 11.06 -2.15 11.96
CA ASN A 124 10.62 -1.39 13.12
C ASN A 124 9.46 -0.42 12.83
N CYS A 125 8.81 -0.51 11.64
CA CYS A 125 7.61 0.26 11.31
C CYS A 125 6.47 -0.12 12.28
N ARG A 126 6.31 0.69 13.34
CA ARG A 126 5.40 0.41 14.47
C ARG A 126 3.95 0.31 14.02
N GLU A 127 3.55 1.19 13.10
CA GLU A 127 2.19 1.26 12.57
C GLU A 127 1.85 -0.01 11.79
N ALA A 128 2.72 -0.44 10.87
CA ALA A 128 2.52 -1.68 10.13
C ALA A 128 2.45 -2.91 11.06
N ARG A 129 3.30 -2.98 12.07
CA ARG A 129 3.30 -4.08 13.06
C ARG A 129 2.00 -4.12 13.86
N THR A 130 1.54 -2.97 14.32
CA THR A 130 0.28 -2.85 15.06
C THR A 130 -0.89 -3.29 14.19
N LEU A 131 -0.97 -2.77 12.95
CA LEU A 131 -2.04 -3.11 12.03
C LEU A 131 -2.04 -4.59 11.64
N LEU A 132 -0.87 -5.19 11.43
CA LEU A 132 -0.74 -6.62 11.15
C LEU A 132 -1.21 -7.48 12.32
N THR A 133 -0.90 -7.07 13.55
CA THR A 133 -1.35 -7.78 14.77
C THR A 133 -2.87 -7.76 14.86
N HIS A 134 -3.49 -6.60 14.64
CA HIS A 134 -4.95 -6.47 14.59
C HIS A 134 -5.57 -7.32 13.46
N LEU A 135 -4.91 -7.40 12.31
CA LEU A 135 -5.38 -8.18 11.17
C LEU A 135 -5.26 -9.69 11.42
N GLN A 136 -4.27 -10.13 12.20
CA GLN A 136 -4.09 -11.54 12.56
C GLN A 136 -4.96 -11.96 13.75
N ASP A 137 -5.36 -11.04 14.61
CA ASP A 137 -6.26 -11.30 15.73
C ASP A 137 -7.68 -11.64 15.23
N PRO A 138 -8.15 -12.89 15.42
CA PRO A 138 -9.48 -13.31 15.00
C PRO A 138 -10.62 -12.51 15.66
N GLY A 139 -10.36 -11.90 16.83
CA GLY A 139 -11.34 -11.10 17.57
C GLY A 139 -11.44 -9.65 17.12
N TYR A 140 -10.48 -9.15 16.35
CA TYR A 140 -10.41 -7.74 15.96
C TYR A 140 -10.99 -7.49 14.57
N ILE A 141 -10.62 -8.28 13.56
CA ILE A 141 -11.13 -8.16 12.19
C ILE A 141 -11.92 -9.41 11.80
N ASN A 142 -13.22 -9.24 11.55
CA ASN A 142 -14.05 -10.32 11.04
C ASN A 142 -13.75 -10.58 9.55
N LYS A 143 -12.86 -11.54 9.28
CA LYS A 143 -12.46 -11.95 7.93
C LYS A 143 -13.58 -12.61 7.11
N THR A 144 -14.74 -12.95 7.70
CA THR A 144 -15.89 -13.43 6.92
C THR A 144 -16.50 -12.33 6.04
N MET A 145 -16.22 -11.06 6.35
CA MET A 145 -16.70 -9.89 5.62
C MET A 145 -15.86 -9.60 4.38
N GLY A 146 -15.77 -10.55 3.45
CA GLY A 146 -14.97 -10.40 2.24
C GLY A 146 -15.54 -9.42 1.21
N PRO A 147 -14.81 -9.15 0.10
CA PRO A 147 -15.18 -8.10 -0.86
C PRO A 147 -16.56 -8.32 -1.49
N LYS A 148 -16.93 -9.58 -1.76
CA LYS A 148 -18.25 -9.94 -2.30
C LYS A 148 -19.39 -9.60 -1.33
N PHE A 149 -19.17 -9.84 -0.04
CA PHE A 149 -20.17 -9.52 0.98
C PHE A 149 -20.32 -8.00 1.13
N LEU A 150 -19.21 -7.27 1.20
CA LEU A 150 -19.22 -5.81 1.28
C LEU A 150 -19.89 -5.18 0.06
N ALA A 151 -19.58 -5.64 -1.15
CA ALA A 151 -20.24 -5.19 -2.37
C ALA A 151 -21.76 -5.40 -2.33
N LYS A 152 -22.21 -6.55 -1.81
CA LYS A 152 -23.62 -6.84 -1.60
C LYS A 152 -24.26 -5.89 -0.59
N VAL A 153 -23.57 -5.58 0.51
CA VAL A 153 -24.06 -4.61 1.53
C VAL A 153 -24.21 -3.22 0.93
N GLU A 154 -23.23 -2.75 0.16
CA GLU A 154 -23.31 -1.44 -0.50
C GLU A 154 -24.43 -1.39 -1.54
N GLU A 155 -24.62 -2.47 -2.30
CA GLU A 155 -25.72 -2.58 -3.25
C GLU A 155 -27.09 -2.52 -2.56
N VAL A 156 -27.25 -3.24 -1.43
CA VAL A 156 -28.48 -3.17 -0.62
C VAL A 156 -28.73 -1.74 -0.12
N LYS A 157 -27.70 -1.04 0.39
CA LYS A 157 -27.84 0.35 0.84
C LYS A 157 -28.26 1.29 -0.30
N ARG A 158 -27.66 1.14 -1.48
CA ARG A 158 -28.00 1.92 -2.67
C ARG A 158 -29.46 1.70 -3.07
N LEU A 159 -29.89 0.44 -3.17
CA LEU A 159 -31.26 0.08 -3.53
C LEU A 159 -32.30 0.59 -2.52
N LEU A 160 -32.01 0.51 -1.21
CA LEU A 160 -32.87 1.07 -0.17
C LEU A 160 -33.00 2.60 -0.29
N THR A 161 -31.88 3.29 -0.58
CA THR A 161 -31.87 4.75 -0.78
C THR A 161 -32.71 5.14 -2.01
N GLU A 162 -32.57 4.40 -3.11
CA GLU A 162 -33.39 4.62 -4.31
C GLU A 162 -34.88 4.33 -4.05
N ALA A 163 -35.19 3.24 -3.34
CA ALA A 163 -36.56 2.89 -2.98
C ALA A 163 -37.23 4.01 -2.17
N GLU A 164 -36.51 4.56 -1.19
CA GLU A 164 -36.98 5.69 -0.39
C GLU A 164 -37.20 6.95 -1.25
N GLY A 165 -36.26 7.29 -2.13
CA GLY A 165 -36.42 8.42 -3.06
C GLY A 165 -37.62 8.25 -4.00
N PHE A 166 -37.86 7.02 -4.49
CA PHE A 166 -39.06 6.72 -5.28
C PHE A 166 -40.33 6.85 -4.47
N TYR A 167 -40.36 6.33 -3.24
CA TYR A 167 -41.50 6.45 -2.34
C TYR A 167 -41.85 7.92 -2.07
N GLN A 168 -40.86 8.74 -1.70
CA GLN A 168 -41.06 10.17 -1.41
C GLN A 168 -41.57 10.96 -2.62
N SER A 169 -41.22 10.53 -3.83
CA SER A 169 -41.71 11.13 -5.08
C SER A 169 -43.07 10.58 -5.55
N GLY A 170 -43.73 9.72 -4.77
CA GLY A 170 -45.01 9.08 -5.11
C GLY A 170 -44.90 7.97 -6.17
N ARG A 171 -43.69 7.61 -6.63
CA ARG A 171 -43.45 6.56 -7.63
C ARG A 171 -43.42 5.18 -6.99
N TYR A 172 -44.56 4.77 -6.42
CA TYR A 172 -44.67 3.59 -5.58
C TYR A 172 -44.31 2.26 -6.27
N ASP A 173 -44.61 2.10 -7.56
CA ASP A 173 -44.25 0.86 -8.29
C ASP A 173 -42.74 0.71 -8.48
N LEU A 174 -42.03 1.82 -8.69
CA LEU A 174 -40.57 1.82 -8.76
C LEU A 174 -39.96 1.55 -7.38
N ALA A 175 -40.53 2.14 -6.33
CA ALA A 175 -40.11 1.88 -4.95
C ALA A 175 -40.28 0.39 -4.59
N MET A 176 -41.43 -0.21 -4.91
CA MET A 176 -41.70 -1.63 -4.68
C MET A 176 -40.66 -2.51 -5.36
N LYS A 177 -40.37 -2.26 -6.65
CA LYS A 177 -39.33 -2.99 -7.40
C LYS A 177 -37.94 -2.90 -6.76
N ARG A 178 -37.57 -1.74 -6.22
CA ARG A 178 -36.28 -1.59 -5.52
C ARG A 178 -36.25 -2.38 -4.21
N TYR A 179 -37.34 -2.40 -3.45
CA TYR A 179 -37.44 -3.25 -2.25
C TYR A 179 -37.40 -4.75 -2.61
N ASP A 180 -38.04 -5.19 -3.69
CA ASP A 180 -37.93 -6.58 -4.18
C ASP A 180 -36.47 -6.93 -4.52
N GLN A 181 -35.75 -6.03 -5.19
CA GLN A 181 -34.33 -6.21 -5.49
C GLN A 181 -33.49 -6.36 -4.22
N VAL A 182 -33.80 -5.58 -3.17
CA VAL A 182 -33.17 -5.76 -1.86
C VAL A 182 -33.46 -7.15 -1.29
N LEU A 183 -34.71 -7.62 -1.32
CA LEU A 183 -35.08 -8.94 -0.79
C LEU A 183 -34.51 -10.11 -1.58
N ASN A 184 -34.24 -9.93 -2.88
CA ASN A 184 -33.52 -10.92 -3.68
C ASN A 184 -32.06 -11.05 -3.25
N LEU A 185 -31.44 -9.94 -2.80
CA LEU A 185 -30.09 -9.96 -2.24
C LEU A 185 -30.12 -10.46 -0.80
N ASP A 186 -30.95 -9.87 0.05
CA ASP A 186 -31.08 -10.15 1.48
C ASP A 186 -32.55 -10.47 1.81
N PRO A 187 -32.97 -11.75 1.75
CA PRO A 187 -34.36 -12.16 1.98
C PRO A 187 -34.94 -11.79 3.36
N TYR A 188 -34.08 -11.50 4.33
CA TYR A 188 -34.48 -11.18 5.70
C TYR A 188 -34.38 -9.67 6.00
N ASN A 189 -34.15 -8.84 4.98
CA ASN A 189 -34.02 -7.40 5.15
C ASN A 189 -35.31 -6.76 5.68
N THR A 190 -35.30 -6.35 6.94
CA THR A 190 -36.48 -5.78 7.60
C THR A 190 -36.85 -4.40 7.07
N ALA A 191 -35.87 -3.60 6.63
CA ALA A 191 -36.12 -2.28 6.08
C ALA A 191 -36.89 -2.38 4.75
N ALA A 192 -36.51 -3.31 3.87
CA ALA A 192 -37.23 -3.55 2.63
C ALA A 192 -38.67 -4.02 2.88
N ARG A 193 -38.87 -5.02 3.75
CA ARG A 193 -40.23 -5.51 4.08
C ARG A 193 -41.15 -4.41 4.62
N LYS A 194 -40.65 -3.59 5.56
CA LYS A 194 -41.39 -2.44 6.08
C LYS A 194 -41.67 -1.40 5.00
N GLY A 195 -40.74 -1.20 4.08
CA GLY A 195 -40.91 -0.31 2.93
C GLY A 195 -42.06 -0.75 2.01
N GLN A 196 -42.16 -2.05 1.71
CA GLN A 196 -43.25 -2.63 0.94
C GLN A 196 -44.60 -2.48 1.65
N GLU A 197 -44.65 -2.84 2.94
CA GLU A 197 -45.85 -2.67 3.78
C GLU A 197 -46.34 -1.22 3.79
N ARG A 198 -45.43 -0.27 3.94
CA ARG A 198 -45.76 1.16 3.89
C ARG A 198 -46.36 1.57 2.54
N ILE A 199 -45.80 1.10 1.42
CA ILE A 199 -46.36 1.35 0.09
C ILE A 199 -47.78 0.80 -0.03
N ASP A 200 -48.00 -0.44 0.40
CA ASP A 200 -49.29 -1.10 0.31
C ASP A 200 -50.36 -0.36 1.13
N LEU A 201 -50.00 0.09 2.34
CA LEU A 201 -50.86 0.92 3.18
C LEU A 201 -51.21 2.26 2.52
N THR A 202 -50.23 2.96 1.94
CA THR A 202 -50.45 4.23 1.24
C THR A 202 -51.38 4.05 0.04
N LYS A 203 -51.17 3.02 -0.77
CA LYS A 203 -52.04 2.71 -1.92
C LYS A 203 -53.46 2.37 -1.47
N TYR A 204 -53.62 1.59 -0.41
CA TYR A 204 -54.92 1.25 0.16
C TYR A 204 -55.68 2.50 0.61
N GLN A 205 -55.02 3.40 1.35
CA GLN A 205 -55.63 4.65 1.83
C GLN A 205 -56.10 5.55 0.68
N TYR A 206 -55.28 5.72 -0.36
CA TYR A 206 -55.67 6.48 -1.54
C TYR A 206 -56.85 5.84 -2.28
N GLY A 207 -56.89 4.52 -2.40
CA GLY A 207 -58.02 3.82 -3.01
C GLY A 207 -59.33 4.03 -2.27
N VAL A 208 -59.30 4.02 -0.93
CA VAL A 208 -60.49 4.28 -0.10
C VAL A 208 -60.96 5.73 -0.22
N GLN A 209 -60.04 6.70 -0.21
CA GLN A 209 -60.39 8.12 -0.37
C GLN A 209 -61.04 8.38 -1.74
N GLY A 210 -60.42 7.91 -2.82
CA GLY A 210 -60.97 8.09 -4.17
C GLY A 210 -62.35 7.45 -4.35
N TYR A 211 -62.59 6.27 -3.76
CA TYR A 211 -63.91 5.63 -3.78
C TYR A 211 -64.98 6.48 -3.09
N ASN A 212 -64.66 7.03 -1.90
CA ASN A 212 -65.59 7.84 -1.13
C ASN A 212 -65.90 9.20 -1.78
N GLU A 213 -64.96 9.79 -2.52
CA GLU A 213 -65.15 11.07 -3.23
C GLU A 213 -66.05 10.94 -4.48
N THR A 214 -66.18 9.74 -5.04
CA THR A 214 -67.00 9.48 -6.24
C THR A 214 -68.47 9.14 -5.97
N ARG A 215 -68.93 9.24 -4.71
CA ARG A 215 -70.27 8.89 -4.27
C ARG A 215 -71.07 10.10 -3.80
#